data_AF-A0A7J2ZM85-F1
#
_entry.id   AF-A0A7J2ZM85-F1
#
_cell.length_a   1.000
_cell.length_b   1.000
_cell.length_c   1.000
_cell.angle_alpha   90.00
_cell.angle_beta   90.00
_cell.angle_gamma   90.00
#
_symmetry.space_group_name_H-M   'P 1'
#
loop_
_entity.id
_entity.type
_entity.pdbx_description
1 polymer ?
#
loop_
_entity_poly.entity_id
_entity_poly.type
_entity_poly.pdbx_seq_one_letter_code
_entity_poly.pdbx_strand_id
1 'polypeptide(L)'
;MREKKAVLICFSVKTGKFESHYERNTFFRELYGWKQIIRKEIGDKMKVKKYVYRRKGILDEIPHIKVDQSSFIIPEDDVDKIFNFLKEWHDKVIWKTFKVLLEESDIEKMFNEFKKEIKIEGKYE
;
A
#
# COMPACT_ATOMS: atom_id res chain seq x y z
N MET A 1 -16.48 16.08 -21.08
CA MET A 1 -16.00 15.45 -19.83
C MET A 1 -14.52 15.78 -19.69
N ARG A 2 -14.03 16.12 -18.48
CA ARG A 2 -12.59 16.30 -18.27
C ARG A 2 -12.00 14.96 -17.86
N GLU A 3 -10.95 14.56 -18.54
CA GLU A 3 -10.16 13.37 -18.22
C GLU A 3 -8.85 13.83 -17.57
N LYS A 4 -8.33 13.06 -16.62
CA LYS A 4 -6.93 13.22 -16.22
C LYS A 4 -6.16 11.92 -16.37
N LYS A 5 -4.85 12.10 -16.52
CA LYS A 5 -3.90 11.02 -16.68
C LYS A 5 -3.64 10.33 -15.35
N ALA A 6 -3.61 9.02 -15.41
CA ALA A 6 -3.24 8.15 -14.31
C ALA A 6 -2.41 6.99 -14.87
N VAL A 7 -1.82 6.20 -13.97
CA VAL A 7 -1.02 5.05 -14.34
C VAL A 7 -1.55 3.81 -13.65
N LEU A 8 -1.94 2.82 -14.44
CA LEU A 8 -2.17 1.47 -13.97
C LEU A 8 -0.83 0.76 -13.84
N ILE A 9 -0.56 0.23 -12.65
CA ILE A 9 0.64 -0.51 -12.32
C ILE A 9 0.20 -1.95 -12.05
N CYS A 10 0.78 -2.89 -12.78
CA CYS A 10 0.59 -4.32 -12.59
C CYS A 10 1.93 -4.95 -12.24
N PHE A 11 1.99 -5.79 -11.22
CA PHE A 11 3.23 -6.46 -10.81
C PHE A 11 3.04 -7.96 -10.62
N SER A 12 4.15 -8.68 -10.60
CA SER A 12 4.21 -10.10 -10.29
C SER A 12 5.47 -10.41 -9.48
N VAL A 13 5.36 -11.29 -8.49
CA VAL A 13 6.46 -11.70 -7.62
C VAL A 13 7.12 -12.97 -8.13
N LYS A 14 8.44 -12.95 -8.30
CA LYS A 14 9.25 -14.13 -8.62
C LYS A 14 9.46 -14.93 -7.32
N THR A 15 8.50 -15.77 -6.94
CA THR A 15 8.51 -16.46 -5.63
C THR A 15 9.84 -17.15 -5.31
N GLY A 16 10.54 -17.74 -6.29
CA GLY A 16 11.85 -18.40 -6.10
C GLY A 16 13.05 -17.46 -5.92
N LYS A 17 12.87 -16.14 -6.01
CA LYS A 17 13.93 -15.13 -5.77
C LYS A 17 13.88 -14.54 -4.36
N PHE A 18 12.82 -14.83 -3.60
CA PHE A 18 12.74 -14.45 -2.20
C PHE A 18 13.47 -15.48 -1.34
N GLU A 19 14.26 -15.01 -0.38
CA GLU A 19 14.98 -15.83 0.59
C GLU A 19 14.02 -16.60 1.49
N SER A 20 12.85 -16.02 1.77
CA SER A 20 11.84 -16.62 2.64
C SER A 20 10.44 -16.07 2.41
N HIS A 21 9.43 -16.78 2.95
CA HIS A 21 8.07 -16.23 3.05
C HIS A 21 8.02 -14.94 3.86
N TYR A 22 8.92 -14.75 4.83
CA TYR A 22 9.00 -13.53 5.62
C TYR A 22 9.39 -12.34 4.75
N GLU A 23 10.47 -12.47 3.96
CA GLU A 23 10.92 -11.43 3.05
C GLU A 23 9.84 -11.08 2.00
N ARG A 24 9.18 -12.09 1.43
CA ARG A 24 8.05 -11.86 0.52
C ARG A 24 6.93 -11.08 1.20
N ASN A 25 6.64 -11.40 2.46
CA ASN A 25 5.64 -10.66 3.22
C ASN A 25 6.11 -9.23 3.54
N THR A 26 7.41 -8.98 3.70
CA THR A 26 7.96 -7.62 3.85
C THR A 26 7.61 -6.74 2.66
N PHE A 27 7.80 -7.22 1.42
CA PHE A 27 7.37 -6.49 0.22
C PHE A 27 5.89 -6.07 0.29
N PHE A 28 4.99 -7.00 0.63
CA PHE A 28 3.56 -6.68 0.72
C PHE A 28 3.22 -5.74 1.88
N ARG A 29 3.95 -5.83 3.00
CA ARG A 29 3.79 -4.93 4.15
C ARG A 29 4.27 -3.52 3.85
N GLU A 30 5.36 -3.39 3.10
CA GLU A 30 5.85 -2.08 2.65
C GLU A 30 4.95 -1.49 1.56
N LEU A 31 4.33 -2.32 0.72
CA LEU A 31 3.38 -1.86 -0.29
C LEU A 31 2.04 -1.40 0.32
N TYR A 32 1.41 -2.25 1.14
CA TYR A 32 0.03 -2.08 1.62
C TYR A 32 -0.10 -1.67 3.08
N GLY A 33 1.00 -1.62 3.83
CA GLY A 33 0.96 -1.47 5.27
C GLY A 33 0.54 -2.76 5.99
N TRP A 34 0.58 -2.73 7.32
CA TRP A 34 0.16 -3.87 8.15
C TRP A 34 -0.18 -3.50 9.58
N LYS A 35 -0.92 -4.38 10.27
CA LYS A 35 -1.22 -4.25 11.70
C LYS A 35 -0.15 -4.96 12.53
N GLN A 36 0.63 -4.20 13.28
CA GLN A 36 1.56 -4.68 14.29
C GLN A 36 0.81 -4.90 15.61
N ILE A 37 0.84 -6.12 16.14
CA ILE A 37 0.22 -6.46 17.42
C ILE A 37 1.33 -6.66 18.46
N ILE A 38 1.39 -5.77 19.46
CA ILE A 38 2.30 -5.88 20.61
C ILE A 38 1.52 -6.47 21.78
N ARG A 39 2.04 -7.55 22.36
CA ARG A 39 1.49 -8.18 23.55
C ARG A 39 2.37 -7.81 24.74
N LYS A 40 1.79 -7.19 25.77
CA LYS A 40 2.50 -6.80 26.99
C LYS A 40 1.86 -7.48 28.19
N GLU A 41 2.67 -8.22 28.93
CA GLU A 41 2.29 -8.77 30.24
C GLU A 41 2.31 -7.66 31.28
N ILE A 42 1.29 -7.62 32.15
CA ILE A 42 1.16 -6.59 33.18
C ILE A 42 0.86 -7.25 34.53
N GLY A 43 1.78 -7.10 35.48
CA GLY A 43 1.69 -7.58 36.86
C GLY A 43 1.97 -9.08 37.04
N ASP A 44 1.86 -9.56 38.28
CA ASP A 44 2.19 -10.96 38.68
C ASP A 44 1.17 -12.03 38.25
N LYS A 45 0.12 -11.66 37.50
CA LYS A 45 -0.96 -12.60 37.12
C LYS A 45 -1.35 -12.44 35.66
N MET A 46 -0.90 -13.37 34.81
CA MET A 46 -1.54 -13.96 33.61
C MET A 46 -2.45 -13.08 32.71
N LYS A 47 -2.34 -11.75 32.74
CA LYS A 47 -3.14 -10.81 31.93
C LYS A 47 -2.24 -10.19 30.86
N VAL A 48 -2.52 -10.53 29.61
CA VAL A 48 -1.83 -10.00 28.43
C VAL A 48 -2.65 -8.86 27.83
N LYS A 49 -2.14 -7.62 27.87
CA LYS A 49 -2.71 -6.52 27.09
C LYS A 49 -2.21 -6.61 25.65
N LYS A 50 -3.10 -6.35 24.69
CA LYS A 50 -2.80 -6.31 23.26
C LYS A 50 -2.91 -4.86 22.79
N TYR A 51 -1.83 -4.35 22.20
CA TYR A 51 -1.77 -3.05 21.55
C TYR A 51 -1.64 -3.28 20.05
N VAL A 52 -2.49 -2.63 19.26
CA VAL A 52 -2.51 -2.78 17.80
C VAL A 52 -2.14 -1.46 17.17
N TYR A 53 -1.05 -1.46 16.40
CA TYR A 53 -0.55 -0.30 15.67
C TYR A 53 -0.63 -0.56 14.17
N ARG A 54 -1.06 0.41 13.36
CA ARG A 54 -0.91 0.32 11.90
C ARG A 54 0.46 0.87 11.51
N ARG A 55 1.21 0.07 10.77
CA ARG A 55 2.42 0.48 10.06
C ARG A 55 2.02 0.79 8.64
N LYS A 56 2.37 2.00 8.19
CA LYS A 56 2.03 2.48 6.86
C LYS A 56 2.85 1.76 5.80
N GLY A 57 2.21 1.46 4.67
CA GLY A 57 2.89 1.15 3.42
C GLY A 57 2.88 2.35 2.48
N ILE A 58 3.60 2.27 1.36
CA ILE A 58 3.70 3.36 0.40
C ILE A 58 2.34 3.75 -0.20
N LEU A 59 1.41 2.80 -0.35
CA LEU A 59 0.05 3.10 -0.84
C LEU A 59 -0.83 3.82 0.20
N ASP A 60 -0.42 3.84 1.48
CA ASP A 60 -1.10 4.64 2.51
C ASP A 60 -0.75 6.13 2.40
N GLU A 61 0.22 6.48 1.57
CA GLU A 61 0.68 7.86 1.35
C GLU A 61 0.29 8.40 -0.04
N ILE A 62 -0.26 7.54 -0.90
CA ILE A 62 -0.58 7.86 -2.29
C ILE A 62 -2.06 7.57 -2.56
N PRO A 63 -2.84 8.53 -3.08
CA PRO A 63 -4.18 8.26 -3.57
C PRO A 63 -4.13 7.16 -4.63
N HIS A 64 -4.89 6.09 -4.44
CA HIS A 64 -4.87 4.96 -5.36
C HIS A 64 -6.23 4.30 -5.49
N ILE A 65 -6.46 3.65 -6.63
CA ILE A 65 -7.56 2.72 -6.84
C ILE A 65 -6.97 1.33 -6.86
N LYS A 66 -7.32 0.50 -5.87
CA LYS A 66 -6.90 -0.90 -5.86
C LYS A 66 -7.77 -1.68 -6.85
N VAL A 67 -7.15 -2.16 -7.93
CA VAL A 67 -7.83 -2.98 -8.96
C VAL A 67 -7.80 -4.45 -8.55
N ASP A 68 -6.67 -4.93 -8.05
CA ASP A 68 -6.47 -6.28 -7.52
C ASP A 68 -5.31 -6.30 -6.49
N GLN A 69 -4.99 -7.47 -5.92
CA GLN A 69 -3.82 -7.69 -5.07
C GLN A 69 -2.47 -7.49 -5.79
N SER A 70 -2.47 -7.48 -7.12
CA SER A 70 -1.25 -7.30 -7.92
C SER A 70 -1.36 -6.15 -8.94
N SER A 71 -2.40 -5.32 -8.81
CA SER A 71 -2.57 -4.14 -9.67
C SER A 71 -3.31 -3.01 -8.99
N PHE A 72 -2.87 -1.78 -9.25
CA PHE A 72 -3.45 -0.57 -8.70
C PHE A 72 -3.23 0.61 -9.64
N ILE A 73 -4.11 1.61 -9.58
CA ILE A 73 -4.04 2.84 -10.36
C ILE A 73 -3.67 3.99 -9.44
N ILE A 74 -2.77 4.86 -9.89
CA ILE A 74 -2.34 6.07 -9.17
C ILE A 74 -2.38 7.31 -10.07
N PRO A 75 -2.42 8.53 -9.52
CA PRO A 75 -2.13 9.76 -10.26
C PRO A 75 -0.77 9.67 -10.98
N GLU A 76 -0.66 10.27 -12.17
CA GLU A 76 0.62 10.31 -12.91
C GLU A 76 1.72 11.03 -12.09
N ASP A 77 1.35 12.00 -11.26
CA ASP A 77 2.27 12.79 -10.43
C ASP A 77 2.96 11.99 -9.31
N ASP A 78 2.41 10.85 -8.89
CA ASP A 78 2.97 10.01 -7.81
C ASP A 78 3.76 8.80 -8.33
N VAL A 79 3.90 8.65 -9.65
CA VAL A 79 4.54 7.49 -10.29
C VAL A 79 5.98 7.29 -9.84
N ASP A 80 6.75 8.37 -9.70
CA ASP A 80 8.16 8.28 -9.32
C ASP A 80 8.36 7.64 -7.94
N LYS A 81 7.43 7.87 -6.99
CA LYS A 81 7.49 7.26 -5.66
C LYS A 81 7.33 5.74 -5.74
N ILE A 82 6.32 5.27 -6.47
CA ILE A 82 6.09 3.83 -6.66
C ILE A 82 7.22 3.21 -7.49
N PHE A 83 7.73 3.91 -8.50
CA PHE A 83 8.84 3.41 -9.31
C PHE A 83 10.09 3.19 -8.47
N ASN A 84 10.44 4.14 -7.60
CA ASN A 84 11.58 4.01 -6.69
C ASN A 84 11.40 2.81 -5.74
N PHE A 85 10.22 2.63 -5.15
CA PHE A 85 9.90 1.46 -4.35
C PHE A 85 10.06 0.15 -5.13
N LEU A 86 9.45 0.03 -6.33
CA LEU A 86 9.54 -1.20 -7.13
C LEU A 86 10.97 -1.49 -7.60
N LYS A 87 11.78 -0.46 -7.80
CA LYS A 87 13.20 -0.59 -8.19
C LYS A 87 14.03 -1.27 -7.10
N GLU A 88 13.75 -1.01 -5.82
CA GLU A 88 14.41 -1.71 -4.69
C GLU A 88 14.15 -3.22 -4.73
N TRP A 89 13.03 -3.64 -5.33
CA TRP A 89 12.61 -5.03 -5.44
C TRP A 89 12.78 -5.62 -6.86
N HIS A 90 13.47 -4.96 -7.79
CA HIS A 90 13.47 -5.33 -9.23
C HIS A 90 14.02 -6.73 -9.57
N ASP A 91 14.90 -7.27 -8.74
CA ASP A 91 15.42 -8.63 -8.88
C ASP A 91 14.33 -9.68 -8.56
N LYS A 92 13.41 -9.35 -7.65
CA LYS A 92 12.34 -10.19 -7.10
C LYS A 92 10.95 -9.90 -7.66
N VAL A 93 10.70 -8.70 -8.17
CA VAL A 93 9.40 -8.21 -8.62
C VAL A 93 9.51 -7.69 -10.05
N ILE A 94 8.57 -8.11 -10.90
CA ILE A 94 8.43 -7.60 -12.27
C ILE A 94 7.20 -6.72 -12.28
N TRP A 95 7.27 -5.55 -12.93
CA TRP A 95 6.11 -4.70 -13.10
C TRP A 95 5.98 -4.20 -14.54
N LYS A 96 4.75 -3.80 -14.88
CA LYS A 96 4.38 -3.10 -16.10
C LYS A 96 3.52 -1.91 -15.74
N THR A 97 3.66 -0.83 -16.50
CA THR A 97 2.86 0.38 -16.34
C THR A 97 2.08 0.64 -17.62
N PHE A 98 0.85 1.12 -17.46
CA PHE A 98 -0.03 1.50 -18.55
C PHE A 98 -0.58 2.90 -18.26
N LYS A 99 -0.45 3.81 -19.21
CA LYS A 99 -1.13 5.10 -19.11
C LYS A 99 -2.61 4.88 -19.29
N VAL A 100 -3.41 5.39 -18.36
CA VAL A 100 -4.87 5.31 -18.38
C VAL A 100 -5.44 6.72 -18.22
N LEU A 101 -6.62 6.92 -18.82
CA LEU A 101 -7.40 8.13 -18.66
C LEU A 101 -8.53 7.80 -17.70
N LEU A 102 -8.66 8.59 -16.64
CA LEU A 102 -9.74 8.50 -15.70
C LEU A 102 -10.67 9.69 -15.87
N GLU A 103 -11.96 9.46 -15.71
CA GLU A 103 -12.91 10.55 -15.55
C GLU A 103 -12.60 11.35 -14.30
N GLU A 104 -12.87 12.66 -14.34
CA GLU A 104 -12.73 13.54 -13.18
C GLU A 104 -13.48 13.00 -11.94
N SER A 105 -14.65 12.39 -12.16
CA SER A 105 -15.45 11.80 -11.09
C SER A 105 -14.75 10.61 -10.38
N ASP A 106 -14.00 9.79 -11.11
CA ASP A 106 -13.29 8.65 -10.53
C ASP A 106 -12.04 9.09 -9.76
N ILE A 107 -11.39 10.16 -10.23
CA ILE A 107 -10.29 10.78 -9.51
C ILE A 107 -10.78 11.39 -8.21
N GLU A 108 -11.90 12.12 -8.23
CA GLU A 108 -12.49 12.66 -7.00
C GLU A 108 -12.82 11.57 -6.00
N LYS A 109 -13.39 10.44 -6.44
CA LYS A 109 -13.63 9.26 -5.58
C LYS A 109 -12.33 8.75 -4.96
N MET A 110 -11.29 8.53 -5.78
CA MET A 110 -9.97 8.07 -5.32
C MET A 110 -9.38 8.96 -4.22
N PHE A 111 -9.38 10.28 -4.43
CA PHE A 111 -8.87 11.23 -3.43
C PHE A 111 -9.75 11.30 -2.17
N ASN A 112 -11.06 11.17 -2.32
CA ASN A 112 -11.99 11.18 -1.19
C ASN A 112 -11.86 9.91 -0.34
N GLU A 113 -11.67 8.75 -0.94
CA GLU A 113 -11.39 7.49 -0.26
C GLU A 113 -10.07 7.58 0.51
N PHE A 114 -9.01 8.05 -0.14
CA PHE A 114 -7.72 8.30 0.50
C PHE A 114 -7.83 9.22 1.73
N LYS A 115 -8.57 10.34 1.61
CA LYS A 115 -8.82 11.26 2.75
C LYS A 115 -9.61 10.62 3.87
N LYS A 116 -10.57 9.74 3.56
CA LYS A 116 -11.35 9.00 4.59
C LYS A 116 -10.43 8.06 5.35
N GLU A 117 -9.54 7.34 4.66
CA GLU A 117 -8.59 6.43 5.29
C GLU A 117 -7.63 7.16 6.24
N ILE A 118 -7.08 8.30 5.82
CA ILE A 118 -6.22 9.15 6.68
C ILE A 118 -6.98 9.62 7.94
N LYS A 119 -8.25 10.06 7.79
CA LYS A 119 -9.06 10.55 8.92
C LYS A 119 -9.43 9.47 9.93
N ILE A 120 -9.49 8.20 9.53
CA ILE A 120 -9.74 7.08 10.45
C ILE A 120 -8.50 6.81 11.31
N GLU A 121 -7.30 7.06 10.79
CA GLU A 121 -6.05 6.83 11.54
C GLU A 121 -5.79 7.89 12.62
N GLY A 122 -6.20 9.15 12.40
CA GLY A 122 -6.01 10.24 13.36
C GLY A 122 -6.96 10.25 14.57
N LYS A 123 -7.75 9.20 14.79
CA LYS A 123 -8.72 9.10 15.90
C LYS A 123 -8.27 8.20 17.07
N TYR A 124 -7.01 7.77 17.06
CA TYR A 124 -6.43 6.92 18.11
C TYR A 124 -5.39 7.66 18.97
N GLU A 125 -5.56 8.97 19.15
CA GLU A 125 -4.83 9.77 20.15
C GLU A 125 -5.70 9.99 21.41
#